data_AF-A0A4Y2UVM9-F1
#
_entry.id   AF-A0A4Y2UVM9-F1
#
_cell.length_a   1.000
_cell.length_b   1.000
_cell.length_c   1.000
_cell.angle_alpha   90.00
_cell.angle_beta   90.00
_cell.angle_gamma   90.00
#
_symmetry.space_group_name_H-M   'P 1'
#
loop_
_entity.id
_entity.type
_entity.pdbx_description
1 polymer ?
#
loop_
_entity_poly.entity_id
_entity_poly.type
_entity_poly.pdbx_seq_one_letter_code
_entity_poly.pdbx_strand_id
1 'polypeptide(L)'
;MLMILMTIHPCQHFVMPRKIFLVKPHIPHIDEDIHFNDLEFDCISVDSTDCEDNDTNQNDDVKVNLANLNEPLYPSSSFGPHKPNMNDFLKPFVTELSNLSRSGFKWIDATNSKQIVTKVFPIICSSDAPARAAVQNFIQYNEKYGCGFCQNSGERVEKGKGFCRIYPLQQPLPEIRSFEQCVNFAEEASLNGKAVHGVKGPTELMKLYPNFDLVQSFVPDYMHAVLLGVVRQIMSLWIQTSSNDFSINQKSLRVLNHRILNIKFPLETTRKLRSTNEVLFWKASEFRIFLFVSPIILKNLITKNVYNHWLLLVHGISLLLGNEVTTNDLEEAEFALQKFVYGVKDIYGIQEQTYNIHLLLHLPQAVKSWGPLWAHSCFIYEGALGQLKQFHHGTRGEARQILSSYAM
;
A
#
# COMPACT_ATOMS: atom_id res chain seq x y z
N MET A 1 8.35 -3.80 -21.44
CA MET A 1 7.13 -4.11 -20.66
C MET A 1 6.77 -2.86 -19.87
N LEU A 2 5.61 -2.26 -20.13
CA LEU A 2 5.16 -1.06 -19.39
C LEU A 2 4.26 -1.51 -18.24
N MET A 3 4.64 -1.18 -17.01
CA MET A 3 3.91 -1.51 -15.79
C MET A 3 3.00 -0.33 -15.44
N ILE A 4 1.67 -0.52 -15.55
CA ILE A 4 0.69 0.46 -15.08
C ILE A 4 0.21 0.05 -13.69
N LEU A 5 0.44 0.92 -12.72
CA LEU A 5 0.04 0.74 -11.32
C LEU A 5 -1.22 1.60 -11.08
N MET A 6 -2.36 0.93 -10.91
CA MET A 6 -3.67 1.59 -10.76
C MET A 6 -3.90 2.02 -9.32
N THR A 7 -4.39 3.25 -9.08
CA THR A 7 -4.90 3.66 -7.77
C THR A 7 -6.31 4.20 -7.80
N ILE A 8 -7.04 3.86 -6.75
CA ILE A 8 -8.46 4.15 -6.60
C ILE A 8 -8.66 4.59 -5.15
N HIS A 9 -9.18 5.80 -4.96
CA HIS A 9 -9.49 6.36 -3.64
C HIS A 9 -11.02 6.48 -3.46
N PRO A 10 -11.56 6.30 -2.26
CA PRO A 10 -13.01 6.38 -2.01
C PRO A 10 -13.59 7.80 -2.14
N CYS A 11 -12.73 8.82 -2.30
CA CYS A 11 -13.10 10.23 -2.44
C CYS A 11 -12.57 10.83 -3.76
N GLN A 12 -13.47 10.91 -4.73
CA GLN A 12 -13.57 11.91 -5.81
C GLN A 12 -12.50 12.03 -6.90
N HIS A 13 -11.31 11.40 -6.84
CA HIS A 13 -10.34 11.54 -7.93
C HIS A 13 -9.60 10.23 -8.26
N PHE A 14 -9.63 9.85 -9.54
CA PHE A 14 -8.82 8.78 -10.15
C PHE A 14 -7.59 9.44 -10.78
N VAL A 15 -6.36 8.97 -10.54
CA VAL A 15 -5.17 9.65 -11.09
C VAL A 15 -4.15 8.64 -11.62
N MET A 16 -3.85 8.70 -12.91
CA MET A 16 -2.64 8.10 -13.47
C MET A 16 -1.58 9.18 -13.69
N PRO A 17 -0.40 9.11 -13.04
CA PRO A 17 0.71 10.01 -13.35
C PRO A 17 1.34 9.66 -14.71
N ARG A 18 1.73 10.68 -15.49
CA ARG A 18 2.32 10.56 -16.85
C ARG A 18 3.68 9.83 -16.92
N LYS A 19 4.32 9.49 -15.81
CA LYS A 19 5.60 8.75 -15.79
C LYS A 19 5.69 7.82 -14.58
N ILE A 20 5.43 6.53 -14.79
CA ILE A 20 6.09 5.44 -14.07
C ILE A 20 6.47 4.40 -15.12
N PHE A 21 7.67 4.54 -15.67
CA PHE A 21 8.30 3.52 -16.53
C PHE A 21 9.37 2.85 -15.68
N LEU A 22 9.10 1.67 -15.13
CA LEU A 22 10.16 0.84 -14.55
C LEU A 22 10.84 0.08 -15.70
N VAL A 23 12.01 0.56 -16.12
CA VAL A 23 12.94 -0.18 -16.99
C VAL A 23 13.93 -0.87 -16.06
N LYS A 24 14.04 -2.21 -16.13
CA LYS A 24 15.08 -2.96 -15.41
C LYS A 24 16.47 -2.49 -15.86
N PRO A 25 17.38 -2.07 -14.97
CA PRO A 25 18.80 -2.01 -15.28
C PRO A 25 19.41 -3.41 -15.17
N HIS A 26 20.34 -3.72 -16.06
CA HIS A 26 21.10 -4.97 -16.11
C HIS A 26 22.50 -4.69 -15.55
N ILE A 27 22.91 -5.29 -14.42
CA ILE A 27 24.30 -5.19 -13.89
C ILE A 27 24.69 -6.54 -13.23
N PRO A 28 25.96 -6.99 -13.33
CA PRO A 28 26.38 -8.38 -13.10
C PRO A 28 26.70 -8.73 -11.64
N HIS A 29 26.64 -10.03 -11.37
CA HIS A 29 26.92 -10.71 -10.10
C HIS A 29 28.34 -10.45 -9.56
N ILE A 30 28.45 -10.29 -8.23
CA ILE A 30 29.64 -10.60 -7.44
C ILE A 30 29.16 -11.33 -6.18
N ASP A 31 29.64 -12.57 -6.02
CA ASP A 31 29.46 -13.40 -4.83
C ASP A 31 30.43 -12.96 -3.72
N GLU A 32 30.00 -13.04 -2.45
CA GLU A 32 30.83 -13.55 -1.34
C GLU A 32 30.00 -13.74 -0.05
N ASP A 33 30.16 -14.91 0.58
CA ASP A 33 29.50 -15.38 1.80
C ASP A 33 30.03 -14.72 3.08
N ILE A 34 29.17 -14.35 4.05
CA ILE A 34 29.59 -14.11 5.44
C ILE A 34 28.57 -14.68 6.46
N HIS A 35 29.11 -15.38 7.46
CA HIS A 35 28.43 -16.08 8.56
C HIS A 35 27.87 -15.17 9.66
N PHE A 36 26.71 -15.57 10.20
CA PHE A 36 26.04 -15.05 11.40
C PHE A 36 26.92 -15.15 12.66
N ASN A 37 27.36 -14.02 13.24
CA ASN A 37 27.44 -13.86 14.71
C ASN A 37 27.79 -12.47 15.30
N ASP A 38 27.92 -11.37 14.54
CA ASP A 38 28.21 -10.05 15.13
C ASP A 38 27.17 -9.00 14.71
N LEU A 39 26.17 -8.75 15.58
CA LEU A 39 25.29 -7.57 15.50
C LEU A 39 25.80 -6.49 16.47
N GLU A 40 26.92 -5.87 16.13
CA GLU A 40 27.23 -4.51 16.58
C GLU A 40 26.61 -3.53 15.58
N PHE A 41 25.67 -2.71 16.07
CA PHE A 41 25.12 -1.61 15.28
C PHE A 41 26.18 -0.50 15.20
N ASP A 42 27.08 -0.61 14.24
CA ASP A 42 27.99 0.49 13.90
C ASP A 42 27.26 1.51 13.03
N CYS A 43 27.06 2.68 13.61
CA CYS A 43 26.68 3.90 12.90
C CYS A 43 27.79 4.23 11.90
N ILE A 44 27.57 3.95 10.61
CA ILE A 44 28.47 4.46 9.56
C ILE A 44 28.22 5.96 9.44
N SER A 45 29.05 6.75 10.11
CA SER A 45 29.36 8.13 9.76
C SER A 45 30.30 8.11 8.57
N VAL A 46 29.82 8.54 7.39
CA VAL A 46 30.72 8.86 6.28
C VAL A 46 31.04 10.35 6.39
N ASP A 47 32.26 10.64 6.84
CA ASP A 47 32.86 11.96 6.78
C ASP A 47 33.11 12.36 5.32
N SER A 48 32.90 13.64 5.08
CA SER A 48 33.18 14.39 3.87
C SER A 48 34.64 14.31 3.43
N THR A 49 34.87 14.10 2.14
CA THR A 49 36.05 14.63 1.44
C THR A 49 35.63 15.24 0.11
N ASP A 50 36.00 16.50 -0.05
CA ASP A 50 35.85 17.32 -1.25
C ASP A 50 36.53 16.68 -2.46
N CYS A 51 35.82 16.65 -3.59
CA CYS A 51 36.41 16.81 -4.92
C CYS A 51 35.41 17.60 -5.77
N GLU A 52 35.75 18.85 -6.04
CA GLU A 52 35.29 19.58 -7.21
C GLU A 52 35.70 18.78 -8.46
N ASP A 53 34.77 18.55 -9.38
CA ASP A 53 35.07 18.66 -10.80
C ASP A 53 33.79 18.96 -11.58
N ASN A 54 33.87 20.05 -12.34
CA ASN A 54 32.90 20.48 -13.32
C ASN A 54 32.84 19.45 -14.45
N ASP A 55 31.64 19.00 -14.81
CA ASP A 55 31.38 18.67 -16.21
C ASP A 55 29.95 19.06 -16.60
N THR A 56 29.89 20.09 -17.43
CA THR A 56 28.74 20.48 -18.24
C THR A 56 28.32 19.32 -19.12
N ASN A 57 27.16 18.71 -18.85
CA ASN A 57 26.44 17.93 -19.85
C ASN A 57 25.10 18.59 -20.16
N GLN A 58 25.04 19.12 -21.38
CA GLN A 58 23.84 19.55 -22.06
C GLN A 58 22.80 18.43 -22.00
N ASN A 59 21.68 18.66 -21.31
CA ASN A 59 20.47 17.88 -21.53
C ASN A 59 19.91 18.29 -22.89
N ASP A 60 20.22 17.50 -23.93
CA ASP A 60 19.45 17.53 -25.16
C ASP A 60 18.03 17.04 -24.86
N ASP A 61 17.13 18.00 -24.67
CA ASP A 61 15.69 17.79 -24.54
C ASP A 61 15.15 17.10 -25.82
N VAL A 62 14.99 15.78 -25.79
CA VAL A 62 14.18 15.07 -26.78
C VAL A 62 12.70 15.39 -26.51
N LYS A 63 12.21 16.47 -27.12
CA LYS A 63 10.78 16.78 -27.24
C LYS A 63 10.12 15.73 -28.14
N VAL A 64 9.59 14.66 -27.53
CA VAL A 64 8.69 13.73 -28.23
C VAL A 64 7.34 14.43 -28.45
N ASN A 65 7.03 14.70 -29.71
CA ASN A 65 5.79 15.34 -30.15
C ASN A 65 4.63 14.32 -30.06
N LEU A 66 3.91 14.33 -28.93
CA LEU A 66 2.81 13.41 -28.58
C LEU A 66 1.47 13.70 -29.29
N ALA A 67 1.48 14.42 -30.42
CA ALA A 67 0.28 14.89 -31.11
C ALA A 67 -0.60 13.78 -31.74
N ASN A 68 -0.17 12.51 -31.74
CA ASN A 68 -0.86 11.41 -32.41
C ASN A 68 -1.46 10.34 -31.47
N LEU A 69 -1.52 10.59 -30.16
CA LEU A 69 -2.43 9.84 -29.29
C LEU A 69 -3.79 10.52 -29.38
N ASN A 70 -4.66 10.02 -30.26
CA ASN A 70 -6.07 10.39 -30.23
C ASN A 70 -6.65 9.96 -28.89
N GLU A 71 -6.78 10.96 -28.00
CA GLU A 71 -7.23 10.92 -26.61
C GLU A 71 -6.28 10.24 -25.59
N PRO A 72 -5.61 11.04 -24.74
CA PRO A 72 -4.89 10.51 -23.58
C PRO A 72 -5.88 9.86 -22.59
N LEU A 73 -5.52 8.69 -22.06
CA LEU A 73 -6.18 8.10 -20.89
C LEU A 73 -6.03 9.04 -19.69
N TYR A 74 -7.04 9.88 -19.46
CA TYR A 74 -7.04 10.84 -18.36
C TYR A 74 -7.75 10.29 -17.10
N PRO A 75 -7.34 10.77 -15.90
CA PRO A 75 -8.13 10.80 -14.68
C PRO A 75 -9.64 11.03 -14.87
N SER A 76 -10.47 9.98 -14.96
CA SER A 76 -11.92 10.17 -14.93
C SER A 76 -12.35 10.43 -13.49
N SER A 77 -12.90 11.61 -13.21
CA SER A 77 -13.48 11.96 -11.91
C SER A 77 -15.01 11.84 -12.00
N SER A 78 -15.61 11.04 -11.11
CA SER A 78 -17.06 10.89 -11.06
C SER A 78 -17.67 11.97 -10.17
N PHE A 79 -18.55 12.81 -10.72
CA PHE A 79 -19.31 13.80 -9.95
C PHE A 79 -20.79 13.41 -9.95
N GLY A 80 -21.34 13.15 -8.75
CA GLY A 80 -22.75 12.83 -8.55
C GLY A 80 -23.10 12.63 -7.06
N PRO A 81 -24.39 12.74 -6.67
CA PRO A 81 -24.85 12.58 -5.28
C PRO A 81 -24.77 11.12 -4.78
N HIS A 82 -24.61 10.15 -5.70
CA HIS A 82 -24.43 8.74 -5.39
C HIS A 82 -23.06 8.27 -5.88
N LYS A 83 -22.48 7.30 -5.17
CA LYS A 83 -21.25 6.64 -5.63
C LYS A 83 -21.54 6.01 -7.00
N PRO A 84 -20.71 6.27 -8.02
CA PRO A 84 -20.90 5.68 -9.34
C PRO A 84 -20.84 4.17 -9.24
N ASN A 85 -21.56 3.48 -10.12
CA ASN A 85 -21.33 2.07 -10.34
C ASN A 85 -19.91 1.90 -10.90
N MET A 86 -19.02 1.28 -10.12
CA MET A 86 -17.61 1.16 -10.47
C MET A 86 -17.42 0.39 -11.77
N ASN A 87 -18.28 -0.58 -12.09
CA ASN A 87 -18.21 -1.29 -13.37
C ASN A 87 -18.50 -0.38 -14.55
N ASP A 88 -19.55 0.46 -14.47
CA ASP A 88 -19.85 1.40 -15.55
C ASP A 88 -18.71 2.40 -15.76
N PHE A 89 -18.06 2.79 -14.67
CA PHE A 89 -16.89 3.67 -14.70
C PHE A 89 -15.65 2.99 -15.31
N LEU A 90 -15.42 1.71 -15.04
CA LEU A 90 -14.24 0.97 -15.51
C LEU A 90 -14.35 0.52 -16.98
N LYS A 91 -15.56 0.44 -17.56
CA LYS A 91 -15.79 -0.03 -18.95
C LYS A 91 -14.88 0.63 -19.99
N PRO A 92 -14.81 1.98 -20.11
CA PRO A 92 -13.96 2.61 -21.14
C PRO A 92 -12.48 2.30 -20.92
N PHE A 93 -12.04 2.34 -19.66
CA PHE A 93 -10.65 2.05 -19.27
C PHE A 93 -10.24 0.61 -19.60
N VAL A 94 -11.06 -0.38 -19.25
CA VAL A 94 -10.82 -1.78 -19.55
C VAL A 94 -10.83 -2.06 -21.05
N THR A 95 -11.74 -1.42 -21.78
CA THR A 95 -11.81 -1.55 -23.24
C THR A 95 -10.52 -1.07 -23.89
N GLU A 96 -10.03 0.09 -23.48
CA GLU A 96 -8.80 0.66 -24.03
C GLU A 96 -7.56 -0.17 -23.64
N LEU A 97 -7.44 -0.61 -22.39
CA LEU A 97 -6.35 -1.50 -22.00
C LEU A 97 -6.39 -2.85 -22.73
N SER A 98 -7.58 -3.39 -23.00
CA SER A 98 -7.73 -4.60 -23.81
C SER A 98 -7.22 -4.37 -25.25
N ASN A 99 -7.48 -3.20 -25.82
CA ASN A 99 -6.94 -2.82 -27.13
C ASN A 99 -5.41 -2.65 -27.10
N LEU A 100 -4.87 -1.95 -26.10
CA LEU A 100 -3.44 -1.69 -25.96
C LEU A 100 -2.63 -2.96 -25.61
N SER A 101 -3.21 -3.92 -24.89
CA SER A 101 -2.58 -5.21 -24.61
C SER A 101 -2.56 -6.12 -25.84
N ARG A 102 -3.66 -6.13 -26.63
CA ARG A 102 -3.76 -6.94 -27.84
C ARG A 102 -2.93 -6.37 -28.99
N SER A 103 -3.13 -5.10 -29.31
CA SER A 103 -2.62 -4.45 -30.52
C SER A 103 -1.43 -3.52 -30.25
N GLY A 104 -1.33 -2.96 -29.04
CA GLY A 104 -0.35 -1.93 -28.71
C GLY A 104 -0.58 -0.61 -29.45
N PHE A 105 0.37 0.30 -29.31
CA PHE A 105 0.44 1.54 -30.09
C PHE A 105 1.77 1.63 -30.85
N LYS A 106 1.74 2.26 -32.01
CA LYS A 106 2.92 2.42 -32.88
C LYS A 106 3.57 3.78 -32.64
N TRP A 107 4.89 3.81 -32.60
CA TRP A 107 5.69 5.04 -32.53
C TRP A 107 7.00 4.85 -33.27
N ILE A 108 7.69 5.95 -33.58
CA ILE A 108 8.99 5.95 -34.26
C ILE A 108 10.04 6.34 -33.24
N ASP A 109 11.07 5.51 -33.08
CA ASP A 109 12.20 5.82 -32.24
C ASP A 109 13.02 6.95 -32.85
N ALA A 110 13.16 8.05 -32.11
CA ALA A 110 13.86 9.24 -32.56
C ALA A 110 15.36 8.99 -32.81
N THR A 111 15.95 7.99 -32.18
CA THR A 111 17.40 7.70 -32.28
C THR A 111 17.77 6.94 -33.54
N ASN A 112 16.89 6.06 -34.04
CA ASN A 112 17.19 5.15 -35.14
C ASN A 112 16.10 5.10 -36.22
N SER A 113 15.07 5.94 -36.12
CA SER A 113 13.92 6.01 -37.04
C SER A 113 13.17 4.70 -37.24
N LYS A 114 13.33 3.73 -36.33
CA LYS A 114 12.64 2.44 -36.41
C LYS A 114 11.22 2.58 -35.88
N GLN A 115 10.27 2.01 -36.62
CA GLN A 115 8.90 1.85 -36.11
C GLN A 115 8.87 0.76 -35.05
N ILE A 116 8.37 1.11 -33.87
CA ILE A 116 8.20 0.21 -32.72
C ILE A 116 6.72 0.10 -32.39
N VAL A 117 6.29 -1.12 -32.03
CA VAL A 117 4.95 -1.36 -31.46
C VAL A 117 5.12 -1.67 -29.98
N THR A 118 4.55 -0.83 -29.13
CA THR A 118 4.56 -1.02 -27.68
C THR A 118 3.20 -1.54 -27.23
N LYS A 119 3.18 -2.70 -26.58
CA LYS A 119 2.00 -3.25 -25.90
C LYS A 119 2.00 -2.86 -24.43
N VAL A 120 0.81 -2.66 -23.89
CA VAL A 120 0.61 -2.19 -22.51
C VAL A 120 -0.19 -3.24 -21.74
N PHE A 121 0.29 -3.61 -20.56
CA PHE A 121 -0.37 -4.60 -19.70
C PHE A 121 -0.59 -4.00 -18.31
N PRO A 122 -1.83 -3.98 -17.80
CA PRO A 122 -2.08 -3.72 -16.39
C PRO A 122 -1.65 -4.97 -15.61
N ILE A 123 -0.80 -4.81 -14.60
CA ILE A 123 -0.31 -5.96 -13.82
C ILE A 123 -0.61 -5.84 -12.33
N ILE A 124 -0.78 -4.62 -11.81
CA ILE A 124 -0.96 -4.38 -10.38
C ILE A 124 -1.90 -3.21 -10.09
N CYS A 125 -2.69 -3.33 -9.02
CA CYS A 125 -3.55 -2.30 -8.49
C CYS A 125 -3.32 -2.12 -6.98
N SER A 126 -2.88 -0.91 -6.62
CA SER A 126 -2.71 -0.49 -5.24
C SER A 126 -3.92 0.33 -4.83
N SER A 127 -4.57 -0.05 -3.73
CA SER A 127 -5.74 0.68 -3.26
C SER A 127 -5.97 0.44 -1.78
N ASP A 128 -6.61 1.41 -1.13
CA ASP A 128 -7.12 1.21 0.22
C ASP A 128 -8.24 0.15 0.22
N ALA A 129 -8.60 -0.36 1.41
CA ALA A 129 -9.56 -1.45 1.51
C ALA A 129 -10.95 -1.10 0.91
N PRO A 130 -11.53 0.09 1.17
CA PRO A 130 -12.82 0.43 0.58
C PRO A 130 -12.80 0.55 -0.94
N ALA A 131 -11.76 1.16 -1.53
CA ALA A 131 -11.66 1.28 -2.97
C ALA A 131 -11.37 -0.07 -3.63
N ARG A 132 -10.48 -0.89 -3.06
CA ARG A 132 -10.23 -2.26 -3.52
C ARG A 132 -11.53 -3.06 -3.62
N ALA A 133 -12.35 -3.04 -2.57
CA ALA A 133 -13.63 -3.73 -2.57
C ALA A 133 -14.61 -3.18 -3.63
N ALA A 134 -14.63 -1.87 -3.86
CA ALA A 134 -15.47 -1.29 -4.91
C ALA A 134 -15.05 -1.77 -6.32
N VAL A 135 -13.75 -1.86 -6.56
CA VAL A 135 -13.14 -2.13 -7.87
C VAL A 135 -13.18 -3.61 -8.21
N GLN A 136 -12.92 -4.47 -7.23
CA GLN A 136 -13.11 -5.92 -7.34
C GLN A 136 -14.59 -6.30 -7.42
N ASN A 137 -15.52 -5.37 -7.18
CA ASN A 137 -16.94 -5.61 -6.96
C ASN A 137 -17.20 -6.60 -5.80
N PHE A 138 -16.44 -6.45 -4.71
CA PHE A 138 -16.60 -7.23 -3.48
C PHE A 138 -17.36 -6.43 -2.41
N ILE A 139 -17.79 -7.12 -1.36
CA ILE A 139 -18.31 -6.51 -0.13
C ILE A 139 -17.18 -5.83 0.65
N GLN A 140 -17.55 -4.94 1.57
CA GLN A 140 -16.58 -4.16 2.35
C GLN A 140 -15.91 -5.02 3.43
N TYR A 141 -14.74 -4.57 3.88
CA TYR A 141 -13.87 -5.26 4.84
C TYR A 141 -14.53 -5.57 6.20
N ASN A 142 -15.58 -4.84 6.57
CA ASN A 142 -16.35 -5.01 7.81
C ASN A 142 -17.43 -6.12 7.73
N GLU A 143 -17.59 -6.74 6.58
CA GLU A 143 -18.54 -7.85 6.39
C GLU A 143 -17.91 -9.23 6.67
N LYS A 144 -18.74 -10.28 6.69
CA LYS A 144 -18.30 -11.65 7.01
C LYS A 144 -17.20 -12.18 6.08
N TYR A 145 -17.24 -11.90 4.78
CA TYR A 145 -16.22 -12.33 3.81
C TYR A 145 -15.54 -11.13 3.14
N GLY A 146 -15.17 -10.13 3.94
CA GLY A 146 -14.67 -8.85 3.45
C GLY A 146 -13.21 -8.83 3.00
N CYS A 147 -12.42 -9.87 3.26
CA CYS A 147 -11.05 -9.95 2.74
C CYS A 147 -11.05 -10.23 1.25
N GLY A 148 -10.31 -9.45 0.47
CA GLY A 148 -10.17 -9.66 -0.98
C GLY A 148 -9.22 -10.78 -1.37
N PHE A 149 -8.35 -11.21 -0.45
CA PHE A 149 -7.20 -12.08 -0.73
C PHE A 149 -7.44 -13.54 -0.33
N CYS A 150 -8.21 -13.80 0.74
CA CYS A 150 -8.45 -15.15 1.24
C CYS A 150 -9.92 -15.36 1.61
N GLN A 151 -10.28 -16.60 1.88
CA GLN A 151 -11.64 -17.00 2.23
C GLN A 151 -11.96 -16.92 3.73
N ASN A 152 -11.08 -16.30 4.54
CA ASN A 152 -11.32 -16.17 5.98
C ASN A 152 -12.66 -15.48 6.26
N SER A 153 -13.51 -16.13 7.04
CA SER A 153 -14.77 -15.53 7.48
C SER A 153 -14.53 -14.72 8.74
N GLY A 154 -14.74 -13.41 8.67
CA GLY A 154 -14.66 -12.55 9.83
C GLY A 154 -15.82 -12.78 10.81
N GLU A 155 -15.53 -12.65 12.10
CA GLU A 155 -16.46 -12.85 13.20
C GLU A 155 -16.93 -11.52 13.78
N ARG A 156 -18.17 -11.49 14.28
CA ARG A 156 -18.72 -10.28 14.91
C ARG A 156 -18.56 -10.41 16.41
N VAL A 157 -17.85 -9.47 17.02
CA VAL A 157 -17.61 -9.44 18.47
C VAL A 157 -18.05 -8.10 19.05
N GLU A 158 -18.39 -8.09 20.34
CA GLU A 158 -18.75 -6.88 21.06
C GLU A 158 -17.53 -5.96 21.23
N LYS A 159 -17.73 -4.65 21.03
CA LYS A 159 -16.72 -3.62 21.28
C LYS A 159 -17.40 -2.38 21.84
N GLY A 160 -17.22 -2.14 23.14
CA GLY A 160 -17.93 -1.07 23.85
C GLY A 160 -19.44 -1.30 23.82
N LYS A 161 -20.21 -0.31 23.35
CA LYS A 161 -21.68 -0.41 23.20
C LYS A 161 -22.13 -0.96 21.83
N GLY A 162 -21.19 -1.33 20.97
CA GLY A 162 -21.45 -1.80 19.61
C GLY A 162 -20.77 -3.12 19.31
N PHE A 163 -20.61 -3.39 18.02
CA PHE A 163 -19.93 -4.59 17.53
C PHE A 163 -18.89 -4.20 16.49
N CYS A 164 -17.80 -4.96 16.42
CA CYS A 164 -16.84 -4.89 15.33
C CYS A 164 -16.73 -6.24 14.61
N ARG A 165 -16.19 -6.19 13.39
CA ARG A 165 -15.79 -7.38 12.63
C ARG A 165 -14.30 -7.61 12.88
N ILE A 166 -13.96 -8.82 13.26
CA ILE A 166 -12.59 -9.28 13.45
C ILE A 166 -12.26 -10.41 12.48
N TYR A 167 -10.99 -10.67 12.29
CA TYR A 167 -10.47 -11.77 11.49
C TYR A 167 -9.47 -12.57 12.33
N PRO A 168 -9.95 -13.53 13.14
CA PRO A 168 -9.08 -14.37 13.94
C PRO A 168 -8.10 -15.13 13.06
N LEU A 169 -6.88 -15.33 13.56
CA LEU A 169 -5.94 -16.23 12.92
C LEU A 169 -6.48 -17.67 13.05
N GLN A 170 -6.59 -18.36 11.92
CA GLN A 170 -6.96 -19.77 11.85
C GLN A 170 -5.72 -20.58 11.45
N GLN A 171 -5.60 -21.79 12.01
CA GLN A 171 -4.59 -22.77 11.60
C GLN A 171 -5.31 -24.07 11.19
N PRO A 172 -5.10 -24.60 9.97
CA PRO A 172 -4.25 -24.04 8.91
C PRO A 172 -4.73 -22.65 8.44
N LEU A 173 -3.82 -21.87 7.84
CA LEU A 173 -4.16 -20.55 7.32
C LEU A 173 -5.33 -20.63 6.32
N PRO A 174 -6.23 -19.64 6.31
CA PRO A 174 -7.34 -19.61 5.37
C PRO A 174 -6.87 -19.68 3.92
N GLU A 175 -7.61 -20.42 3.10
CA GLU A 175 -7.34 -20.58 1.68
C GLU A 175 -7.27 -19.22 0.97
N ILE A 176 -6.20 -19.00 0.20
CA ILE A 176 -6.07 -17.85 -0.70
C ILE A 176 -7.06 -18.01 -1.85
N ARG A 177 -7.75 -16.94 -2.22
CA ARG A 177 -8.70 -16.99 -3.33
C ARG A 177 -7.96 -17.20 -4.65
N SER A 178 -8.57 -17.95 -5.55
CA SER A 178 -8.17 -18.02 -6.96
C SER A 178 -9.06 -17.12 -7.83
N PHE A 179 -8.57 -16.81 -9.04
CA PHE A 179 -9.36 -16.10 -10.02
C PHE A 179 -10.63 -16.89 -10.40
N GLU A 180 -10.48 -18.20 -10.62
CA GLU A 180 -11.57 -19.11 -11.01
C GLU A 180 -12.65 -19.17 -9.93
N GLN A 181 -12.27 -19.25 -8.65
CA GLN A 181 -13.23 -19.14 -7.54
C GLN A 181 -13.99 -17.82 -7.57
N CYS A 182 -13.29 -16.70 -7.82
CA CYS A 182 -13.93 -15.39 -7.87
C CYS A 182 -14.91 -15.27 -9.04
N VAL A 183 -14.61 -15.89 -10.19
CA VAL A 183 -15.54 -15.96 -11.34
C VAL A 183 -16.79 -16.77 -10.96
N ASN A 184 -16.62 -17.97 -10.39
CA ASN A 184 -17.74 -18.81 -9.98
C ASN A 184 -18.65 -18.09 -8.96
N PHE A 185 -18.06 -17.44 -7.94
CA PHE A 185 -18.82 -16.66 -6.97
C PHE A 185 -19.53 -15.46 -7.60
N ALA A 186 -18.93 -14.82 -8.61
CA ALA A 186 -19.55 -13.71 -9.33
C ALA A 186 -20.75 -14.15 -10.18
N GLU A 187 -20.65 -15.30 -10.85
CA GLU A 187 -21.74 -15.90 -11.62
C GLU A 187 -22.90 -16.28 -10.68
N GLU A 188 -22.59 -17.00 -9.59
CA GLU A 188 -23.60 -17.38 -8.59
C GLU A 188 -24.26 -16.15 -7.95
N ALA A 189 -23.48 -15.12 -7.61
CA ALA A 189 -24.01 -13.89 -7.04
C ALA A 189 -24.96 -13.16 -8.01
N SER A 190 -24.68 -13.22 -9.31
CA SER A 190 -25.52 -12.62 -10.36
C SER A 190 -26.85 -13.37 -10.50
N LEU A 191 -26.85 -14.70 -10.39
CA LEU A 191 -28.05 -15.52 -10.43
C LEU A 191 -28.93 -15.34 -9.19
N ASN A 192 -28.30 -15.27 -8.01
CA ASN A 192 -29.00 -15.25 -6.72
C ASN A 192 -29.33 -13.82 -6.22
N GLY A 193 -28.78 -12.79 -6.86
CA GLY A 193 -28.95 -11.38 -6.47
C GLY A 193 -28.34 -11.04 -5.10
N LYS A 194 -27.42 -11.86 -4.60
CA LYS A 194 -26.77 -11.72 -3.29
C LYS A 194 -25.29 -12.06 -3.39
N ALA A 195 -24.47 -11.41 -2.56
CA ALA A 195 -23.04 -11.69 -2.55
C ALA A 195 -22.74 -13.11 -2.07
N VAL A 196 -21.81 -13.79 -2.76
CA VAL A 196 -21.37 -15.15 -2.46
C VAL A 196 -19.89 -15.08 -2.05
N HIS A 197 -19.56 -15.56 -0.84
CA HIS A 197 -18.20 -15.47 -0.28
C HIS A 197 -17.56 -14.07 -0.41
N GLY A 198 -18.40 -13.02 -0.37
CA GLY A 198 -17.98 -11.64 -0.46
C GLY A 198 -17.85 -11.05 -1.87
N VAL A 199 -18.05 -11.84 -2.92
CA VAL A 199 -18.14 -11.36 -4.30
C VAL A 199 -19.59 -10.95 -4.59
N LYS A 200 -19.83 -9.71 -5.05
CA LYS A 200 -21.19 -9.21 -5.32
C LYS A 200 -21.67 -9.51 -6.75
N GLY A 201 -20.75 -9.88 -7.63
CA GLY A 201 -20.99 -10.09 -9.06
C GLY A 201 -19.71 -9.83 -9.86
N PRO A 202 -19.77 -9.90 -11.21
CA PRO A 202 -18.60 -9.70 -12.04
C PRO A 202 -18.08 -8.27 -11.95
N THR A 203 -16.78 -8.09 -12.18
CA THR A 203 -16.16 -6.78 -12.41
C THR A 203 -15.61 -6.69 -13.82
N GLU A 204 -15.62 -5.50 -14.41
CA GLU A 204 -15.04 -5.28 -15.76
C GLU A 204 -13.58 -5.74 -15.84
N LEU A 205 -12.83 -5.66 -14.73
CA LEU A 205 -11.43 -6.09 -14.68
C LEU A 205 -11.24 -7.59 -14.94
N MET A 206 -12.26 -8.43 -14.76
CA MET A 206 -12.18 -9.86 -15.11
C MET A 206 -11.83 -10.09 -16.58
N LYS A 207 -12.17 -9.15 -17.47
CA LYS A 207 -11.89 -9.21 -18.90
C LYS A 207 -10.40 -9.08 -19.24
N LEU A 208 -9.57 -8.64 -18.29
CA LEU A 208 -8.14 -8.45 -18.47
C LEU A 208 -7.31 -9.68 -18.08
N TYR A 209 -7.94 -10.74 -17.59
CA TYR A 209 -7.29 -12.03 -17.35
C TYR A 209 -6.75 -12.64 -18.66
N PRO A 210 -5.57 -13.28 -18.66
CA PRO A 210 -4.72 -13.61 -17.51
C PRO A 210 -3.72 -12.51 -17.12
N ASN A 211 -3.66 -11.39 -17.84
CA ASN A 211 -2.65 -10.35 -17.57
C ASN A 211 -2.91 -9.60 -16.25
N PHE A 212 -4.18 -9.52 -15.84
CA PHE A 212 -4.60 -8.94 -14.56
C PHE A 212 -5.49 -9.92 -13.81
N ASP A 213 -4.97 -10.46 -12.71
CA ASP A 213 -5.65 -11.42 -11.85
C ASP A 213 -6.31 -10.68 -10.68
N LEU A 214 -7.61 -10.88 -10.47
CA LEU A 214 -8.37 -10.17 -9.45
C LEU A 214 -7.89 -10.38 -8.01
N VAL A 215 -7.15 -11.44 -7.73
CA VAL A 215 -6.59 -11.70 -6.40
C VAL A 215 -5.11 -11.29 -6.40
N GLN A 216 -4.33 -11.78 -7.35
CA GLN A 216 -2.88 -11.60 -7.33
C GLN A 216 -2.43 -10.20 -7.77
N SER A 217 -3.17 -9.53 -8.66
CA SER A 217 -2.84 -8.17 -9.11
C SER A 217 -3.23 -7.10 -8.11
N PHE A 218 -4.03 -7.40 -7.08
CA PHE A 218 -4.27 -6.47 -5.98
C PHE A 218 -3.24 -6.68 -4.88
N VAL A 219 -2.84 -5.59 -4.23
CA VAL A 219 -1.91 -5.65 -3.09
C VAL A 219 -2.48 -4.96 -1.85
N PRO A 220 -2.19 -5.44 -0.64
CA PRO A 220 -2.40 -4.66 0.56
C PRO A 220 -1.44 -3.47 0.57
N ASP A 221 -1.97 -2.24 0.59
CA ASP A 221 -1.12 -1.05 0.61
C ASP A 221 -0.48 -0.83 2.00
N TYR A 222 0.85 -0.72 2.01
CA TYR A 222 1.66 -0.44 3.19
C TYR A 222 1.22 0.82 3.96
N MET A 223 0.91 1.91 3.25
CA MET A 223 0.56 3.18 3.88
C MET A 223 -0.75 3.08 4.66
N HIS A 224 -1.80 2.52 4.05
CA HIS A 224 -3.12 2.40 4.66
C HIS A 224 -3.23 1.21 5.62
N ALA A 225 -2.73 0.03 5.24
CA ALA A 225 -2.90 -1.18 6.03
C ALA A 225 -1.94 -1.21 7.23
N VAL A 226 -0.65 -0.92 7.01
CA VAL A 226 0.36 -1.03 8.07
C VAL A 226 0.40 0.25 8.89
N LEU A 227 0.66 1.39 8.27
CA LEU A 227 0.95 2.63 9.01
C LEU A 227 -0.31 3.26 9.61
N LEU A 228 -1.30 3.59 8.77
CA LEU A 228 -2.56 4.18 9.23
C LEU A 228 -3.52 3.14 9.83
N GLY A 229 -3.27 1.85 9.57
CA GLY A 229 -4.04 0.74 10.09
C GLY A 229 -3.43 0.22 11.39
N VAL A 230 -2.46 -0.68 11.27
CA VAL A 230 -1.87 -1.41 12.41
C VAL A 230 -1.10 -0.51 13.37
N VAL A 231 -0.11 0.24 12.89
CA VAL A 231 0.77 1.07 13.74
C VAL A 231 -0.05 2.09 14.51
N ARG A 232 -0.96 2.80 13.83
CA ARG A 232 -1.88 3.73 14.48
C ARG A 232 -2.78 3.05 15.50
N GLN A 233 -3.34 1.87 15.20
CA GLN A 233 -4.21 1.13 16.12
C GLN A 233 -3.45 0.78 17.40
N ILE A 234 -2.28 0.15 17.29
CA ILE A 234 -1.48 -0.28 18.44
C ILE A 234 -1.01 0.92 19.27
N MET A 235 -0.51 1.98 18.63
CA MET A 235 -0.09 3.19 19.34
C MET A 235 -1.26 3.87 20.07
N SER A 236 -2.46 3.86 19.47
CA SER A 236 -3.67 4.38 20.12
C SER A 236 -4.03 3.55 21.35
N LEU A 237 -3.92 2.23 21.28
CA LEU A 237 -4.14 1.35 22.44
C LEU A 237 -3.18 1.70 23.58
N TRP A 238 -1.89 1.83 23.28
CA TRP A 238 -0.88 2.14 24.30
C TRP A 238 -1.10 3.49 24.97
N ILE A 239 -1.55 4.52 24.24
CA ILE A 239 -1.69 5.89 24.77
C ILE A 239 -3.06 6.16 25.38
N GLN A 240 -4.13 5.65 24.77
CA GLN A 240 -5.51 6.07 25.11
C GLN A 240 -6.17 5.16 26.13
N THR A 241 -5.66 3.95 26.30
CA THR A 241 -6.13 3.07 27.36
C THR A 241 -5.35 3.33 28.63
N SER A 242 -6.01 3.15 29.76
CA SER A 242 -5.39 3.17 31.07
C SER A 242 -5.61 1.82 31.75
N SER A 243 -4.69 1.45 32.63
CA SER A 243 -4.84 0.28 33.52
C SER A 243 -4.80 -1.09 32.84
N ASN A 244 -4.34 -1.20 31.58
CA ASN A 244 -3.99 -2.48 30.98
C ASN A 244 -2.47 -2.67 30.97
N ASP A 245 -2.00 -3.91 30.93
CA ASP A 245 -0.56 -4.26 30.92
C ASP A 245 0.18 -3.76 29.67
N PHE A 246 -0.56 -3.46 28.60
CA PHE A 246 -0.05 -2.85 27.37
C PHE A 246 -0.14 -1.32 27.34
N SER A 247 -0.81 -0.69 28.31
CA SER A 247 -0.92 0.77 28.38
C SER A 247 0.39 1.40 28.84
N ILE A 248 0.77 2.53 28.23
CA ILE A 248 1.88 3.35 28.69
C ILE A 248 1.38 4.27 29.81
N ASN A 249 1.95 4.13 31.01
CA ASN A 249 1.60 5.01 32.13
C ASN A 249 2.05 6.46 31.87
N GLN A 250 1.48 7.41 32.61
CA GLN A 250 1.72 8.85 32.42
C GLN A 250 3.20 9.26 32.56
N LYS A 251 3.96 8.62 33.46
CA LYS A 251 5.40 8.90 33.63
C LYS A 251 6.18 8.44 32.39
N SER A 252 5.95 7.21 31.94
CA SER A 252 6.56 6.66 30.73
C SER A 252 6.14 7.44 29.47
N LEU A 253 4.90 7.93 29.40
CA LEU A 253 4.40 8.71 28.27
C LEU A 253 5.12 10.07 28.16
N ARG A 254 5.39 10.75 29.28
CA ARG A 254 6.21 11.97 29.30
C ARG A 254 7.63 11.70 28.80
N VAL A 255 8.22 10.57 29.21
CA VAL A 255 9.56 10.16 28.73
C VAL A 255 9.54 9.85 27.24
N LEU A 256 8.51 9.13 26.75
CA LEU A 256 8.34 8.85 25.33
C LEU A 256 8.23 10.14 24.52
N ASN A 257 7.39 11.07 24.97
CA ASN A 257 7.23 12.36 24.32
C ASN A 257 8.54 13.16 24.29
N HIS A 258 9.29 13.15 25.39
CA HIS A 258 10.62 13.77 25.44
C HIS A 258 11.60 13.11 24.45
N ARG A 259 11.62 11.77 24.35
CA ARG A 259 12.47 11.06 23.37
C ARG A 259 12.07 11.41 21.93
N ILE A 260 10.77 11.45 21.63
CA ILE A 260 10.24 11.80 20.31
C ILE A 260 10.64 13.22 19.89
N LEU A 261 10.55 14.20 20.79
CA LEU A 261 10.83 15.60 20.46
C LEU A 261 12.34 15.90 20.33
N ASN A 262 13.20 15.07 20.93
CA ASN A 262 14.65 15.28 20.95
C ASN A 262 15.43 14.32 20.05
N ILE A 263 14.78 13.36 19.40
CA ILE A 263 15.45 12.49 18.45
C ILE A 263 15.97 13.30 17.25
N LYS A 264 17.23 13.07 16.90
CA LYS A 264 17.84 13.69 15.72
C LYS A 264 17.63 12.76 14.53
N PHE A 265 17.20 13.33 13.42
CA PHE A 265 17.01 12.61 12.17
C PHE A 265 18.07 13.04 11.14
N PRO A 266 18.46 12.15 10.22
CA PRO A 266 19.24 12.52 9.03
C PRO A 266 18.53 13.62 8.21
N LEU A 267 19.30 14.42 7.45
CA LEU A 267 18.77 15.56 6.69
C LEU A 267 17.68 15.16 5.67
N GLU A 268 17.75 13.93 5.18
CA GLU A 268 16.83 13.34 4.20
C GLU A 268 15.42 13.14 4.79
N THR A 269 15.29 13.20 6.11
CA THR A 269 13.99 13.05 6.79
C THR A 269 13.20 14.34 6.70
N THR A 270 12.28 14.41 5.73
CA THR A 270 11.46 15.59 5.43
C THR A 270 10.43 15.98 6.51
N ARG A 271 10.23 15.16 7.56
CA ARG A 271 9.27 15.43 8.64
C ARG A 271 9.80 15.04 10.01
N LYS A 272 9.42 15.82 11.02
CA LYS A 272 9.61 15.47 12.44
C LYS A 272 8.37 14.79 12.99
N LEU A 273 8.55 13.94 14.00
CA LEU A 273 7.45 13.41 14.77
C LEU A 273 6.85 14.51 15.65
N ARG A 274 5.52 14.62 15.65
CA ARG A 274 4.78 15.50 16.56
C ARG A 274 4.63 14.89 17.94
N SER A 275 4.04 15.67 18.85
CA SER A 275 3.77 15.22 20.22
C SER A 275 2.90 13.96 20.25
N THR A 276 3.11 13.13 21.27
CA THR A 276 2.24 11.97 21.58
C THR A 276 0.77 12.36 21.78
N ASN A 277 0.50 13.61 22.18
CA ASN A 277 -0.86 14.16 22.30
C ASN A 277 -1.59 14.26 20.96
N GLU A 278 -0.85 14.31 19.84
CA GLU A 278 -1.39 14.47 18.49
C GLU A 278 -1.41 13.15 17.71
N VAL A 279 -1.11 12.01 18.35
CA VAL A 279 -0.96 10.71 17.66
C VAL A 279 -2.17 10.33 16.82
N LEU A 280 -3.38 10.68 17.26
CA LEU A 280 -4.60 10.45 16.45
C LEU A 280 -4.60 11.16 15.10
N PHE A 281 -3.87 12.28 15.00
CA PHE A 281 -3.78 13.14 13.84
C PHE A 281 -2.45 12.98 13.09
N TRP A 282 -1.59 12.05 13.50
CA TRP A 282 -0.36 11.75 12.79
C TRP A 282 -0.65 11.27 11.36
N LYS A 283 0.17 11.73 10.43
CA LYS A 283 0.14 11.30 9.03
C LYS A 283 0.85 9.96 8.89
N ALA A 284 0.59 9.24 7.80
CA ALA A 284 1.25 7.97 7.52
C ALA A 284 2.78 8.07 7.57
N SER A 285 3.36 9.16 7.04
CA SER A 285 4.80 9.43 7.10
C SER A 285 5.36 9.53 8.52
N GLU A 286 4.57 10.02 9.50
CA GLU A 286 4.98 10.07 10.90
C GLU A 286 4.92 8.68 11.53
N PHE A 287 3.87 7.90 11.26
CA PHE A 287 3.82 6.50 11.68
C PHE A 287 4.95 5.67 11.07
N ARG A 288 5.38 5.98 9.84
CA ARG A 288 6.57 5.35 9.22
C ARG A 288 7.82 5.62 10.03
N ILE A 289 8.08 6.89 10.37
CA ILE A 289 9.24 7.28 11.17
C ILE A 289 9.17 6.59 12.54
N PHE A 290 8.01 6.66 13.19
CA PHE A 290 7.78 6.02 14.48
C PHE A 290 8.09 4.54 14.45
N LEU A 291 7.60 3.79 13.45
CA LEU A 291 7.84 2.36 13.32
C LEU A 291 9.34 2.02 13.40
N PHE A 292 10.18 2.75 12.65
CA PHE A 292 11.62 2.49 12.62
C PHE A 292 12.38 2.94 13.87
N VAL A 293 11.99 4.06 14.50
CA VAL A 293 12.69 4.53 15.71
C VAL A 293 12.13 3.90 16.99
N SER A 294 10.96 3.26 16.92
CA SER A 294 10.25 2.67 18.05
C SER A 294 11.08 1.68 18.88
N PRO A 295 11.97 0.83 18.32
CA PRO A 295 12.79 -0.07 19.14
C PRO A 295 13.65 0.70 20.15
N ILE A 296 14.16 1.86 19.75
CA ILE A 296 15.00 2.72 20.59
C ILE A 296 14.13 3.50 21.57
N ILE A 297 13.12 4.22 21.06
CA ILE A 297 12.38 5.17 21.89
C ILE A 297 11.41 4.50 22.88
N LEU A 298 10.96 3.27 22.63
CA LEU A 298 10.09 2.52 23.54
C LEU A 298 10.86 1.70 24.59
N LYS A 299 12.18 1.59 24.48
CA LYS A 299 13.01 0.78 25.38
C LYS A 299 12.76 1.18 26.85
N ASN A 300 12.39 0.20 27.67
CA ASN A 300 12.04 0.35 29.10
C ASN A 300 10.82 1.24 29.39
N LEU A 301 9.94 1.51 28.42
CA LEU A 301 8.71 2.31 28.63
C LEU A 301 7.42 1.49 28.66
N ILE A 302 7.46 0.29 28.07
CA ILE A 302 6.38 -0.70 28.04
C ILE A 302 6.88 -2.04 28.59
N THR A 303 5.96 -2.96 28.91
CA THR A 303 6.31 -4.28 29.43
C THR A 303 7.12 -5.08 28.41
N LYS A 304 8.00 -5.97 28.89
CA LYS A 304 8.87 -6.79 28.02
C LYS A 304 8.07 -7.61 27.01
N ASN A 305 6.92 -8.14 27.42
CA ASN A 305 6.04 -8.91 26.53
C ASN A 305 5.52 -8.06 25.36
N VAL A 306 4.97 -6.89 25.66
CA VAL A 306 4.42 -5.95 24.65
C VAL A 306 5.51 -5.41 23.75
N TYR A 307 6.69 -5.11 24.30
CA TYR A 307 7.86 -4.68 23.52
C TYR A 307 8.32 -5.76 22.53
N ASN A 308 8.53 -6.99 23.01
CA ASN A 308 8.97 -8.10 22.15
C ASN A 308 7.92 -8.41 21.08
N HIS A 309 6.63 -8.36 21.43
CA HIS A 309 5.55 -8.52 20.46
C HIS A 309 5.60 -7.43 19.39
N TRP A 310 5.76 -6.17 19.78
CA TRP A 310 5.90 -5.05 18.84
C TRP A 310 7.11 -5.21 17.90
N LEU A 311 8.24 -5.70 18.42
CA LEU A 311 9.43 -5.93 17.60
C LEU A 311 9.19 -6.96 16.48
N LEU A 312 8.26 -7.90 16.63
CA LEU A 312 7.88 -8.81 15.54
C LEU A 312 7.32 -8.05 14.33
N LEU A 313 6.47 -7.04 14.57
CA LEU A 313 5.95 -6.18 13.51
C LEU A 313 7.05 -5.33 12.89
N VAL A 314 7.89 -4.68 13.73
CA VAL A 314 8.99 -3.85 13.25
C VAL A 314 9.92 -4.67 12.37
N HIS A 315 10.31 -5.86 12.84
CA HIS A 315 11.20 -6.78 12.13
C HIS A 315 10.63 -7.22 10.79
N GLY A 316 9.42 -7.82 10.81
CA GLY A 316 8.78 -8.31 9.58
C GLY A 316 8.54 -7.21 8.56
N ILE A 317 8.11 -6.02 8.99
CA ILE A 317 7.90 -4.90 8.05
C ILE A 317 9.24 -4.34 7.52
N SER A 318 10.31 -4.33 8.33
CA SER A 318 11.62 -3.85 7.90
C SER A 318 12.21 -4.74 6.80
N LEU A 319 12.13 -6.06 6.96
CA LEU A 319 12.53 -7.03 5.94
C LEU A 319 11.77 -6.81 4.62
N LEU A 320 10.45 -6.65 4.68
CA LEU A 320 9.60 -6.43 3.49
C LEU A 320 9.78 -5.04 2.83
N LEU A 321 10.49 -4.11 3.47
CA LEU A 321 10.83 -2.79 2.95
C LEU A 321 12.27 -2.70 2.44
N GLY A 322 13.03 -3.80 2.46
CA GLY A 322 14.39 -3.86 1.95
C GLY A 322 14.51 -3.36 0.51
N ASN A 323 15.70 -2.86 0.17
CA ASN A 323 16.03 -2.56 -1.23
C ASN A 323 16.08 -3.83 -2.07
N GLU A 324 16.54 -4.92 -1.44
CA GLU A 324 16.50 -6.28 -1.93
C GLU A 324 15.83 -7.13 -0.85
N VAL A 325 15.00 -8.09 -1.28
CA VAL A 325 14.27 -8.99 -0.38
C VAL A 325 14.51 -10.41 -0.86
N THR A 326 15.25 -11.18 -0.08
CA THR A 326 15.57 -12.57 -0.38
C THR A 326 14.42 -13.50 0.03
N THR A 327 14.50 -14.77 -0.39
CA THR A 327 13.55 -15.79 0.07
C THR A 327 13.61 -16.00 1.58
N ASN A 328 14.80 -15.94 2.18
CA ASN A 328 14.96 -16.05 3.63
C ASN A 328 14.30 -14.87 4.35
N ASP A 329 14.47 -13.65 3.85
CA ASP A 329 13.79 -12.47 4.41
C ASP A 329 12.27 -12.60 4.35
N LEU A 330 11.73 -13.17 3.27
CA LEU A 330 10.29 -13.44 3.13
C LEU A 330 9.80 -14.46 4.16
N GLU A 331 10.51 -15.57 4.34
CA GLU A 331 10.16 -16.62 5.30
C GLU A 331 10.22 -16.08 6.75
N GLU A 332 11.26 -15.31 7.08
CA GLU A 332 11.41 -14.71 8.40
C GLU A 332 10.36 -13.63 8.66
N ALA A 333 10.07 -12.78 7.67
CA ALA A 333 9.01 -11.78 7.76
C ALA A 333 7.64 -12.44 7.91
N GLU A 334 7.34 -13.48 7.15
CA GLU A 334 6.10 -14.23 7.25
C GLU A 334 5.94 -14.82 8.66
N PHE A 335 6.98 -15.47 9.19
CA PHE A 335 6.97 -16.02 10.54
C PHE A 335 6.75 -14.95 11.61
N ALA A 336 7.46 -13.83 11.51
CA ALA A 336 7.34 -12.71 12.46
C ALA A 336 5.93 -12.10 12.42
N LEU A 337 5.38 -11.86 11.23
CA LEU A 337 4.05 -11.28 11.06
C LEU A 337 2.94 -12.26 11.50
N GLN A 338 3.06 -13.56 11.22
CA GLN A 338 2.12 -14.55 11.73
C GLN A 338 2.12 -14.59 13.27
N LYS A 339 3.30 -14.60 13.90
CA LYS A 339 3.43 -14.53 15.36
C LYS A 339 2.85 -13.23 15.92
N PHE A 340 3.09 -12.11 15.25
CA PHE A 340 2.49 -10.83 15.63
C PHE A 340 0.96 -10.93 15.61
N VAL A 341 0.36 -11.36 14.50
CA VAL A 341 -1.09 -11.49 14.34
C VAL A 341 -1.71 -12.44 15.38
N TYR A 342 -1.04 -13.56 15.67
CA TYR A 342 -1.46 -14.49 16.71
C TYR A 342 -1.51 -13.82 18.09
N GLY A 343 -0.42 -13.13 18.48
CA GLY A 343 -0.31 -12.50 19.80
C GLY A 343 -1.24 -11.30 20.03
N VAL A 344 -1.86 -10.74 18.98
CA VAL A 344 -2.76 -9.58 19.12
C VAL A 344 -3.92 -9.87 20.06
N LYS A 345 -4.55 -11.05 19.93
CA LYS A 345 -5.68 -11.44 20.78
C LYS A 345 -5.29 -11.47 22.25
N ASP A 346 -4.19 -12.13 22.57
CA ASP A 346 -3.79 -12.39 23.95
C ASP A 346 -3.25 -11.14 24.64
N ILE A 347 -2.62 -10.23 23.88
CA ILE A 347 -2.02 -9.01 24.43
C ILE A 347 -3.03 -7.87 24.47
N TYR A 348 -3.79 -7.64 23.40
CA TYR A 348 -4.65 -6.45 23.26
C TYR A 348 -6.15 -6.74 23.35
N GLY A 349 -6.53 -8.01 23.30
CA GLY A 349 -7.92 -8.47 23.28
C GLY A 349 -8.41 -8.85 21.88
N ILE A 350 -9.42 -9.72 21.85
CA ILE A 350 -9.97 -10.31 20.63
C ILE A 350 -10.51 -9.26 19.64
N GLN A 351 -11.09 -8.17 20.16
CA GLN A 351 -11.64 -7.05 19.39
C GLN A 351 -10.60 -6.23 18.62
N GLU A 352 -9.31 -6.46 18.87
CA GLU A 352 -8.20 -5.79 18.20
C GLU A 352 -7.63 -6.59 17.01
N GLN A 353 -8.14 -7.79 16.73
CA GLN A 353 -7.86 -8.56 15.50
C GLN A 353 -8.60 -7.99 14.28
N THR A 354 -8.32 -6.71 13.98
CA THR A 354 -8.99 -5.96 12.90
C THR A 354 -8.59 -6.46 11.52
N TYR A 355 -9.32 -6.00 10.51
CA TYR A 355 -9.00 -6.29 9.10
C TYR A 355 -7.55 -5.92 8.73
N ASN A 356 -7.04 -4.80 9.21
CA ASN A 356 -5.67 -4.36 8.90
C ASN A 356 -4.62 -5.27 9.55
N ILE A 357 -4.90 -5.81 10.76
CA ILE A 357 -4.05 -6.83 11.38
C ILE A 357 -4.03 -8.10 10.51
N HIS A 358 -5.19 -8.54 10.03
CA HIS A 358 -5.29 -9.69 9.13
C HIS A 358 -4.55 -9.48 7.79
N LEU A 359 -4.53 -8.25 7.27
CA LEU A 359 -3.80 -7.92 6.04
C LEU A 359 -2.29 -8.16 6.13
N LEU A 360 -1.71 -8.16 7.34
CA LEU A 360 -0.29 -8.46 7.52
C LEU A 360 0.10 -9.84 6.99
N LEU A 361 -0.82 -10.81 7.06
CA LEU A 361 -0.61 -12.17 6.56
C LEU A 361 -0.46 -12.24 5.04
N HIS A 362 -0.94 -11.23 4.31
CA HIS A 362 -0.89 -11.18 2.84
C HIS A 362 0.30 -10.37 2.32
N LEU A 363 1.05 -9.69 3.19
CA LEU A 363 2.19 -8.86 2.78
C LEU A 363 3.36 -9.68 2.19
N PRO A 364 3.80 -10.81 2.78
CA PRO A 364 4.90 -11.58 2.21
C PRO A 364 4.61 -12.06 0.79
N GLN A 365 3.40 -12.57 0.54
CA GLN A 365 2.99 -13.00 -0.80
C GLN A 365 2.92 -11.83 -1.79
N ALA A 366 2.46 -10.64 -1.36
CA ALA A 366 2.48 -9.45 -2.21
C ALA A 366 3.92 -9.04 -2.57
N VAL A 367 4.87 -9.12 -1.63
CA VAL A 367 6.28 -8.80 -1.90
C VAL A 367 6.94 -9.84 -2.81
N LYS A 368 6.63 -11.12 -2.61
CA LYS A 368 7.08 -12.21 -3.48
C LYS A 368 6.65 -12.00 -4.94
N SER A 369 5.44 -11.49 -5.15
CA SER A 369 4.90 -11.27 -6.50
C SER A 369 5.33 -9.94 -7.13
N TRP A 370 5.44 -8.86 -6.34
CA TRP A 370 5.51 -7.49 -6.85
C TRP A 370 6.71 -6.67 -6.37
N GLY A 371 7.60 -7.29 -5.59
CA GLY A 371 8.74 -6.61 -4.98
C GLY A 371 8.40 -5.87 -3.68
N PRO A 372 9.37 -5.14 -3.12
CA PRO A 372 9.27 -4.54 -1.79
C PRO A 372 8.02 -3.67 -1.59
N LEU A 373 7.55 -3.56 -0.34
CA LEU A 373 6.31 -2.83 -0.01
C LEU A 373 6.28 -1.36 -0.48
N TRP A 374 7.45 -0.72 -0.60
CA TRP A 374 7.54 0.65 -1.08
C TRP A 374 7.26 0.77 -2.60
N ALA A 375 7.45 -0.30 -3.37
CA ALA A 375 7.30 -0.30 -4.83
C ALA A 375 5.84 -0.22 -5.27
N HIS A 376 4.91 -0.62 -4.42
CA HIS A 376 3.47 -0.66 -4.69
C HIS A 376 2.64 0.05 -3.63
N SER A 377 3.24 0.99 -2.90
CA SER A 377 2.53 1.79 -1.90
C SER A 377 1.79 3.00 -2.49
N CYS A 378 0.66 3.34 -1.88
CA CYS A 378 -0.16 4.51 -2.20
C CYS A 378 0.49 5.86 -1.85
N PHE A 379 1.66 5.92 -1.21
CA PHE A 379 2.36 7.17 -0.89
C PHE A 379 2.58 8.08 -2.11
N ILE A 380 2.98 7.51 -3.25
CA ILE A 380 3.25 8.25 -4.49
C ILE A 380 1.98 8.96 -4.97
N TYR A 381 0.83 8.32 -4.78
CA TYR A 381 -0.46 8.77 -5.28
C TYR A 381 -1.09 9.83 -4.40
N GLU A 382 -0.99 9.70 -3.08
CA GLU A 382 -1.38 10.79 -2.18
C GLU A 382 -0.55 12.06 -2.43
N GLY A 383 0.74 11.90 -2.73
CA GLY A 383 1.59 13.01 -3.19
C GLY A 383 1.06 13.66 -4.47
N ALA A 384 0.75 12.85 -5.49
CA ALA A 384 0.21 13.33 -6.77
C ALA A 384 -1.19 13.97 -6.62
N LEU A 385 -2.08 13.37 -5.81
CA LEU A 385 -3.40 13.91 -5.49
C LEU A 385 -3.28 15.25 -4.75
N GLY A 386 -2.31 15.39 -3.85
CA GLY A 386 -2.01 16.65 -3.19
C GLY A 386 -1.66 17.77 -4.17
N GLN A 387 -0.87 17.47 -5.21
CA GLN A 387 -0.57 18.43 -6.29
C GLN A 387 -1.82 18.74 -7.11
N LEU A 388 -2.62 17.71 -7.46
CA LEU A 388 -3.83 17.91 -8.24
C LEU A 388 -4.88 18.77 -7.53
N LYS A 389 -4.98 18.66 -6.20
CA LYS A 389 -5.84 19.53 -5.40
C LYS A 389 -5.44 20.99 -5.45
N GLN A 390 -4.18 21.32 -5.80
CA GLN A 390 -3.75 22.69 -6.01
C GLN A 390 -4.23 23.25 -7.37
N PHE A 391 -4.69 22.41 -8.30
CA PHE A 391 -5.18 22.86 -9.61
C PHE A 391 -6.67 23.23 -9.64
N HIS A 392 -7.36 23.26 -8.49
CA HIS A 392 -8.69 23.88 -8.39
C HIS A 392 -8.73 24.79 -7.16
N HIS A 393 -9.28 25.99 -7.33
CA HIS A 393 -9.31 27.03 -6.30
C HIS A 393 -10.75 27.36 -5.85
N GLY A 394 -11.76 26.69 -6.41
CA GLY A 394 -13.17 26.90 -6.05
C GLY A 394 -14.03 25.66 -6.25
N THR A 395 -15.23 25.66 -5.65
CA THR A 395 -16.15 24.51 -5.54
C THR A 395 -17.03 24.25 -6.77
N ARG A 396 -16.87 25.03 -7.85
CA ARG A 396 -17.66 24.90 -9.09
C ARG A 396 -16.76 24.57 -10.27
N GLY A 397 -17.07 23.47 -10.96
CA GLY A 397 -16.33 23.07 -12.16
C GLY A 397 -14.93 22.56 -11.87
N GLU A 398 -14.70 21.94 -10.71
CA GLU A 398 -13.41 21.38 -10.28
C GLU A 398 -12.78 20.49 -11.34
N ALA A 399 -13.56 19.59 -11.96
CA ALA A 399 -13.11 18.74 -13.07
C ALA A 399 -12.52 19.56 -14.24
N ARG A 400 -13.21 20.64 -14.61
CA ARG A 400 -12.85 21.50 -15.74
C ARG A 400 -11.65 22.39 -15.40
N GLN A 401 -11.56 22.87 -14.15
CA GLN A 401 -10.41 23.62 -13.64
C GLN A 401 -9.14 22.76 -13.64
N ILE A 402 -9.23 21.56 -13.05
CA ILE A 402 -8.14 20.59 -13.05
C ILE A 402 -7.75 20.24 -14.50
N LEU A 403 -8.72 19.96 -15.37
CA LEU A 403 -8.46 19.65 -16.78
C LEU A 403 -7.76 20.79 -17.51
N SER A 404 -8.22 22.04 -17.33
CA SER A 404 -7.62 23.21 -17.99
C SER A 404 -6.21 23.50 -17.50
N SER A 405 -5.95 23.35 -16.20
CA SER A 405 -4.63 23.59 -15.61
C SER A 405 -3.64 22.45 -15.84
N TYR A 406 -4.12 21.24 -16.13
CA TYR A 406 -3.30 20.05 -16.36
C TYR A 406 -2.99 19.80 -17.85
N ALA A 407 -3.79 20.37 -18.76
CA ALA A 407 -3.62 20.24 -20.21
C ALA A 407 -2.83 21.40 -20.86
N MET A 408 -2.68 22.53 -20.16
CA MET A 408 -1.73 23.61 -20.48
C MET A 408 -0.37 23.30 -19.88
#